data_AF-A0A7S1AME4-F1
#
_entry.id   AF-A0A7S1AME4-F1
#
_cell.length_a   1.000
_cell.length_b   1.000
_cell.length_c   1.000
_cell.angle_alpha   90.00
_cell.angle_beta   90.00
_cell.angle_gamma   90.00
#
_symmetry.space_group_name_H-M   'P 1'
#
loop_
_entity.id
_entity.type
_entity.pdbx_description
1 polymer ?
#
loop_
_entity_poly.entity_id
_entity_poly.type
_entity_poly.pdbx_seq_one_letter_code
_entity_poly.pdbx_strand_id
1 'polypeptide(L)'
;MSVAPLRSDPALRDSSVELTEDAVRHRYPPPWVLKAIFCGEICWILSEVTWILLIPQVCVPAGALACAFIGSVAVFTARVGGRDDFAQSFSLLFQFLWLLINFVWMSEEVLWDAPDQPPPWNLTPIAEENEDLFSRIEFPCAIAFCSLFIIFLIVVFIAHFFGHRIVGLPSTKDMLISTGYLSTWALMDGLWAFETVAWLAPTAALITVFLVPLSSIAETGLGWRGVDRTDVVWILWTLSNFLWIWTEQVEDEDLTYRYSAAVVGVASLSLLLGSFKQIKAREEAPTNDLCNDA
;
A
#
# COMPACT_ATOMS: atom_id res chain seq x y z
N MET A 1 52.83 -17.75 -43.91
CA MET A 1 52.39 -18.48 -42.71
C MET A 1 50.88 -18.40 -42.65
N SER A 2 50.21 -19.55 -42.78
CA SER A 2 48.75 -19.66 -42.82
C SER A 2 48.21 -19.84 -41.40
N VAL A 3 47.34 -18.95 -40.94
CA VAL A 3 46.64 -19.09 -39.65
C VAL A 3 45.37 -19.89 -39.89
N ALA A 4 45.25 -21.05 -39.23
CA ALA A 4 44.05 -21.88 -39.29
C ALA A 4 42.91 -21.23 -38.48
N PRO A 5 41.64 -21.36 -38.90
CA PRO A 5 40.51 -20.87 -38.12
C PRO A 5 40.22 -21.80 -36.94
N LEU A 6 40.02 -21.20 -35.76
CA LEU A 6 39.56 -21.89 -34.55
C LEU A 6 38.19 -22.54 -34.80
N ARG A 7 38.14 -23.86 -34.64
CA ARG A 7 36.89 -24.64 -34.56
C ARG A 7 36.12 -24.19 -33.32
N SER A 8 34.92 -23.66 -33.50
CA SER A 8 33.98 -23.44 -32.41
C SER A 8 33.45 -24.78 -31.90
N ASP A 9 33.57 -24.98 -30.58
CA ASP A 9 33.15 -26.19 -29.89
C ASP A 9 31.60 -26.24 -29.83
N PRO A 10 30.93 -27.28 -30.37
CA PRO A 10 29.47 -27.35 -30.42
C PRO A 10 28.81 -27.45 -29.04
N ALA A 11 29.54 -27.83 -27.98
CA ALA A 11 29.02 -27.98 -26.63
C ALA A 11 28.70 -26.64 -25.91
N LEU A 12 29.22 -25.50 -26.42
CA LEU A 12 28.92 -24.17 -25.88
C LEU A 12 27.65 -23.55 -26.49
N ARG A 13 27.07 -24.18 -27.52
CA ARG A 13 25.88 -23.67 -28.20
C ARG A 13 24.59 -24.14 -27.52
N ASP A 14 24.57 -25.32 -26.92
CA ASP A 14 23.37 -25.85 -26.28
C ASP A 14 23.12 -25.25 -24.88
N SER A 15 24.18 -24.90 -24.14
CA SER A 15 24.04 -24.29 -22.80
C SER A 15 23.57 -22.83 -22.83
N SER A 16 23.74 -22.11 -23.95
CA SER A 16 23.24 -20.73 -24.09
C SER A 16 21.76 -20.65 -24.48
N VAL A 17 21.20 -21.74 -25.00
CA VAL A 17 19.78 -21.82 -25.40
C VAL A 17 18.89 -22.23 -24.22
N GLU A 18 19.34 -23.14 -23.35
CA GLU A 18 18.57 -23.49 -22.13
C GLU A 18 18.58 -22.36 -21.08
N LEU A 19 19.69 -21.63 -20.95
CA LEU A 19 19.78 -20.46 -20.06
C LEU A 19 18.91 -19.27 -20.51
N THR A 20 18.46 -19.25 -21.77
CA THR A 20 17.60 -18.16 -22.27
C THR A 20 16.11 -18.49 -22.14
N GLU A 21 15.69 -19.75 -22.21
CA GLU A 21 14.27 -20.10 -22.03
C GLU A 21 13.79 -19.98 -20.58
N ASP A 22 14.61 -20.35 -19.59
CA ASP A 22 14.27 -20.19 -18.18
C ASP A 22 14.42 -18.73 -17.70
N ALA A 23 15.39 -17.98 -18.24
CA ALA A 23 15.56 -16.56 -17.91
C ALA A 23 14.47 -15.65 -18.52
N VAL A 24 13.80 -16.08 -19.58
CA VAL A 24 12.71 -15.33 -20.23
C VAL A 24 11.35 -15.61 -19.56
N ARG A 25 11.20 -16.69 -18.79
CA ARG A 25 9.92 -17.09 -18.19
C ARG A 25 9.45 -16.30 -16.96
N HIS A 26 10.26 -15.41 -16.39
CA HIS A 26 9.94 -14.75 -15.11
C HIS A 26 9.66 -13.24 -15.19
N ARG A 27 9.40 -12.67 -16.37
CA ARG A 27 9.20 -11.21 -16.48
C ARG A 27 7.81 -10.66 -16.12
N TYR A 28 6.81 -11.52 -15.92
CA TYR A 28 5.47 -11.05 -15.57
C TYR A 28 4.93 -11.82 -14.36
N PRO A 29 4.43 -11.13 -13.34
CA PRO A 29 3.75 -11.81 -12.25
C PRO A 29 2.58 -12.62 -12.83
N PRO A 30 2.25 -13.80 -12.26
CA PRO A 30 1.11 -14.56 -12.72
C PRO A 30 -0.16 -13.70 -12.76
N PRO A 31 -1.08 -13.88 -13.72
CA PRO A 31 -2.27 -13.03 -13.87
C PRO A 31 -3.18 -12.96 -12.64
N TRP A 32 -3.05 -13.91 -11.70
CA TRP A 32 -3.79 -13.91 -10.46
C TRP A 32 -3.24 -12.88 -9.45
N VAL A 33 -1.95 -12.54 -9.50
CA VAL A 33 -1.31 -11.59 -8.58
C VAL A 33 -1.94 -10.21 -8.72
N LEU A 34 -2.03 -9.71 -9.95
CA LEU A 34 -2.66 -8.42 -10.23
C LEU A 34 -4.12 -8.37 -9.80
N LYS A 35 -4.86 -9.47 -10.05
CA LYS A 35 -6.26 -9.58 -9.62
C LYS A 35 -6.38 -9.61 -8.09
N ALA A 36 -5.47 -10.30 -7.41
CA ALA A 36 -5.46 -10.37 -5.96
C ALA A 36 -5.16 -9.00 -5.34
N ILE A 37 -4.16 -8.27 -5.84
CA ILE A 37 -3.87 -6.89 -5.41
C ILE A 37 -5.12 -6.03 -5.57
N PHE A 38 -5.69 -6.00 -6.78
CA PHE A 38 -6.86 -5.19 -7.08
C PHE A 38 -8.09 -5.53 -6.20
N CYS A 39 -8.36 -6.82 -6.00
CA CYS A 39 -9.42 -7.25 -5.09
C CYS A 39 -9.12 -6.88 -3.64
N GLY A 40 -7.87 -6.98 -3.21
CA GLY A 40 -7.42 -6.58 -1.88
C GLY A 40 -7.63 -5.10 -1.63
N GLU A 41 -7.28 -4.24 -2.59
CA GLU A 41 -7.49 -2.79 -2.52
C GLU A 41 -8.97 -2.42 -2.48
N ILE A 42 -9.82 -3.08 -3.30
CA ILE A 42 -11.28 -2.89 -3.23
C ILE A 42 -11.81 -3.26 -1.85
N CYS A 43 -11.41 -4.42 -1.33
CA CYS A 43 -11.82 -4.89 -0.01
C CYS A 43 -11.34 -3.94 1.09
N TRP A 44 -10.14 -3.36 0.95
CA TRP A 44 -9.60 -2.42 1.90
C TRP A 44 -10.40 -1.11 1.95
N ILE A 45 -10.62 -0.46 0.80
CA ILE A 45 -11.38 0.79 0.76
C ILE A 45 -12.83 0.54 1.21
N LEU A 46 -13.42 -0.60 0.85
CA LEU A 46 -14.75 -0.98 1.35
C LEU A 46 -14.76 -1.15 2.88
N SER A 47 -13.71 -1.78 3.43
CA SER A 47 -13.54 -1.95 4.88
C SER A 47 -13.53 -0.61 5.59
N GLU A 48 -12.73 0.34 5.13
CA GLU A 48 -12.66 1.67 5.75
C GLU A 48 -13.94 2.48 5.59
N VAL A 49 -14.54 2.52 4.39
CA VAL A 49 -15.81 3.25 4.19
C VAL A 49 -16.87 2.73 5.15
N THR A 50 -16.95 1.41 5.30
CA THR A 50 -17.93 0.80 6.20
C THR A 50 -17.55 0.91 7.67
N TRP A 51 -16.27 1.08 8.00
CA TRP A 51 -15.81 1.37 9.36
C TRP A 51 -16.04 2.83 9.77
N ILE A 52 -15.80 3.82 8.88
CA ILE A 52 -16.19 5.23 9.08
C ILE A 52 -17.70 5.34 9.34
N LEU A 53 -18.48 4.49 8.65
CA LEU A 53 -19.92 4.36 8.84
C LEU A 53 -20.28 3.39 9.98
N LEU A 54 -19.35 2.81 10.73
CA LEU A 54 -19.66 1.89 11.84
C LEU A 54 -20.63 0.76 11.44
N ILE A 55 -20.33 0.07 10.34
CA ILE A 55 -21.06 -1.09 9.79
C ILE A 55 -20.18 -2.36 9.92
N PRO A 56 -20.10 -2.97 11.12
CA PRO A 56 -19.23 -4.11 11.42
C PRO A 56 -19.34 -5.30 10.47
N GLN A 57 -20.57 -5.57 10.04
CA GLN A 57 -20.92 -6.75 9.24
C GLN A 57 -20.30 -6.70 7.83
N VAL A 58 -19.83 -5.52 7.42
CA VAL A 58 -19.12 -5.32 6.15
C VAL A 58 -17.66 -5.01 6.40
N CYS A 59 -17.32 -4.14 7.38
CA CYS A 59 -15.94 -3.71 7.56
C CYS A 59 -15.02 -4.86 7.95
N VAL A 60 -15.37 -5.66 8.96
CA VAL A 60 -14.50 -6.75 9.45
C VAL A 60 -14.28 -7.82 8.38
N PRO A 61 -15.31 -8.36 7.69
CA PRO A 61 -15.07 -9.32 6.61
C PRO A 61 -14.28 -8.74 5.43
N ALA A 62 -14.53 -7.48 5.06
CA ALA A 62 -13.81 -6.83 3.97
C ALA A 62 -12.33 -6.61 4.33
N GLY A 63 -12.03 -6.14 5.54
CA GLY A 63 -10.65 -5.98 6.03
C GLY A 63 -9.90 -7.31 6.11
N ALA A 64 -10.56 -8.38 6.58
CA ALA A 64 -9.99 -9.72 6.59
C ALA A 64 -9.66 -10.24 5.18
N LEU A 65 -10.55 -10.01 4.20
CA LEU A 65 -10.32 -10.37 2.81
C LEU A 65 -9.18 -9.54 2.19
N ALA A 66 -9.09 -8.25 2.52
CA ALA A 66 -7.99 -7.39 2.08
C ALA A 66 -6.64 -7.94 2.56
N CYS A 67 -6.53 -8.26 3.85
CA CYS A 67 -5.35 -8.89 4.44
C CYS A 67 -5.01 -10.22 3.76
N ALA A 68 -6.01 -11.06 3.48
CA ALA A 68 -5.80 -12.34 2.82
C ALA A 68 -5.27 -12.18 1.39
N PHE A 69 -5.85 -11.28 0.60
CA PHE A 69 -5.41 -11.04 -0.77
C PHE A 69 -4.01 -10.42 -0.82
N ILE A 70 -3.78 -9.30 -0.14
CA ILE A 70 -2.49 -8.61 -0.15
C ILE A 70 -1.40 -9.48 0.52
N GLY A 71 -1.72 -10.14 1.63
CA GLY A 71 -0.81 -11.06 2.31
C GLY A 71 -0.42 -12.25 1.44
N SER A 72 -1.36 -12.83 0.68
CA SER A 72 -1.04 -13.93 -0.24
C SER A 72 -0.06 -13.51 -1.33
N VAL A 73 -0.20 -12.29 -1.85
CA VAL A 73 0.70 -11.70 -2.85
C VAL A 73 2.05 -11.36 -2.25
N ALA A 74 2.09 -10.76 -1.06
CA ALA A 74 3.34 -10.45 -0.35
C ALA A 74 4.16 -11.72 -0.07
N VAL A 75 3.52 -12.79 0.44
CA VAL A 75 4.19 -14.08 0.69
C VAL A 75 4.65 -14.73 -0.62
N PHE A 76 3.82 -14.69 -1.67
CA PHE A 76 4.19 -15.25 -2.97
C PHE A 76 5.41 -14.51 -3.55
N THR A 77 5.37 -13.18 -3.59
CA THR A 77 6.43 -12.35 -4.15
C THR A 77 7.72 -12.49 -3.33
N ALA A 78 7.64 -12.55 -1.99
CA ALA A 78 8.82 -12.79 -1.16
C ALA A 78 9.46 -14.19 -1.36
N ARG A 79 8.69 -15.19 -1.82
CA ARG A 79 9.19 -16.55 -2.07
C ARG A 79 9.71 -16.77 -3.48
N VAL A 80 9.09 -16.13 -4.46
CA VAL A 80 9.39 -16.31 -5.89
C VAL A 80 10.30 -15.21 -6.41
N GLY A 81 10.26 -14.04 -5.78
CA GLY A 81 11.08 -12.88 -6.10
C GLY A 81 12.56 -13.19 -5.98
N GLY A 82 13.32 -12.81 -7.01
CA GLY A 82 14.77 -12.87 -7.00
C GLY A 82 15.37 -11.76 -6.13
N ARG A 83 16.70 -11.80 -5.98
CA ARG A 83 17.45 -10.76 -5.24
C ARG A 83 17.29 -9.36 -5.82
N ASP A 84 16.97 -9.26 -7.11
CA ASP A 84 16.79 -7.99 -7.83
C ASP A 84 15.39 -7.37 -7.64
N ASP A 85 14.48 -8.09 -6.97
CA ASP A 85 13.08 -7.67 -6.77
C ASP A 85 12.77 -7.25 -5.32
N PHE A 86 13.82 -6.83 -4.59
CA PHE A 86 13.72 -6.47 -3.18
C PHE A 86 12.76 -5.30 -2.96
N ALA A 87 12.78 -4.27 -3.82
CA ALA A 87 11.95 -3.08 -3.64
C ALA A 87 10.45 -3.42 -3.67
N GLN A 88 10.02 -4.21 -4.66
CA GLN A 88 8.64 -4.65 -4.79
C GLN A 88 8.23 -5.57 -3.64
N SER A 89 9.08 -6.55 -3.32
CA SER A 89 8.84 -7.46 -2.20
C SER A 89 8.72 -6.72 -0.86
N PHE A 90 9.59 -5.73 -0.64
CA PHE A 90 9.56 -4.89 0.55
C PHE A 90 8.30 -4.02 0.60
N SER A 91 7.95 -3.35 -0.49
CA SER A 91 6.75 -2.50 -0.57
C SER A 91 5.48 -3.30 -0.29
N LEU A 92 5.32 -4.49 -0.91
CA LEU A 92 4.17 -5.37 -0.67
C LEU A 92 4.13 -5.91 0.76
N LEU A 93 5.28 -6.29 1.34
CA LEU A 93 5.34 -6.74 2.72
C LEU A 93 5.02 -5.60 3.69
N PHE A 94 5.53 -4.40 3.41
CA PHE A 94 5.25 -3.20 4.19
C PHE A 94 3.76 -2.87 4.16
N GLN A 95 3.15 -2.84 2.97
CA GLN A 95 1.71 -2.64 2.79
C GLN A 95 0.90 -3.70 3.54
N PHE A 96 1.28 -4.97 3.45
CA PHE A 96 0.60 -6.05 4.18
C PHE A 96 0.68 -5.87 5.70
N LEU A 97 1.85 -5.55 6.25
CA LEU A 97 2.02 -5.35 7.69
C LEU A 97 1.21 -4.14 8.18
N TRP A 98 1.23 -3.05 7.42
CA TRP A 98 0.42 -1.87 7.71
C TRP A 98 -1.08 -2.19 7.70
N LEU A 99 -1.56 -2.88 6.67
CA LEU A 99 -2.95 -3.36 6.57
C LEU A 99 -3.35 -4.25 7.74
N LEU A 100 -2.45 -5.17 8.15
CA LEU A 100 -2.72 -6.10 9.24
C LEU A 100 -2.88 -5.36 10.58
N ILE A 101 -2.01 -4.38 10.85
CA ILE A 101 -2.09 -3.58 12.08
C ILE A 101 -3.40 -2.77 12.07
N ASN A 102 -3.71 -2.08 10.97
CA ASN A 102 -4.97 -1.35 10.85
C ASN A 102 -6.20 -2.25 11.00
N PHE A 103 -6.19 -3.43 10.38
CA PHE A 103 -7.29 -4.37 10.53
C PHE A 103 -7.49 -4.79 11.99
N VAL A 104 -6.41 -5.06 12.74
CA VAL A 104 -6.49 -5.39 14.16
C VAL A 104 -7.06 -4.23 14.95
N TRP A 105 -6.56 -3.02 14.72
CA TRP A 105 -7.00 -1.81 15.41
C TRP A 105 -8.47 -1.46 15.12
N MET A 106 -8.85 -1.36 13.84
CA MET A 106 -10.24 -1.08 13.45
C MET A 106 -11.21 -2.17 13.94
N SER A 107 -10.80 -3.45 13.94
CA SER A 107 -11.65 -4.52 14.46
C SER A 107 -11.92 -4.35 15.95
N GLU A 108 -10.95 -3.79 16.66
CA GLU A 108 -10.97 -3.63 18.09
C GLU A 108 -11.87 -2.46 18.50
N GLU A 109 -11.75 -1.30 17.85
CA GLU A 109 -12.71 -0.18 17.99
C GLU A 109 -14.15 -0.64 17.78
N VAL A 110 -14.40 -1.40 16.71
CA VAL A 110 -15.76 -1.86 16.39
C VAL A 110 -16.29 -2.86 17.44
N LEU A 111 -15.40 -3.59 18.12
CA LEU A 111 -15.74 -4.57 19.15
C LEU A 111 -16.01 -3.94 20.51
N TRP A 112 -15.19 -2.97 20.92
CA TRP A 112 -15.10 -2.50 22.31
C TRP A 112 -15.26 -1.00 22.49
N ASP A 113 -15.12 -0.19 21.44
CA ASP A 113 -15.23 1.26 21.51
C ASP A 113 -16.65 1.74 21.17
N ALA A 114 -17.17 2.62 22.02
CA ALA A 114 -18.50 3.20 21.86
C ALA A 114 -18.38 4.57 21.20
N PRO A 115 -19.01 4.79 20.04
CA PRO A 115 -18.88 6.08 19.37
C PRO A 115 -19.57 7.17 20.20
N ASP A 116 -18.87 8.27 20.46
CA ASP A 116 -19.44 9.47 21.12
C ASP A 116 -20.73 9.92 20.43
N GLN A 117 -20.74 9.81 19.09
CA GLN A 117 -21.88 10.11 18.25
C GLN A 117 -22.24 8.92 17.36
N PRO A 118 -23.23 8.09 17.74
CA PRO A 118 -23.63 6.97 16.93
C PRO A 118 -24.42 7.44 15.69
N PRO A 119 -24.16 6.88 14.51
CA PRO A 119 -25.02 7.04 13.35
C PRO A 119 -26.39 6.36 13.59
N PRO A 120 -27.42 6.64 12.76
CA PRO A 120 -28.78 6.16 13.01
C PRO A 120 -28.97 4.64 13.17
N TRP A 121 -28.04 3.82 12.68
CA TRP A 121 -28.09 2.37 12.83
C TRP A 121 -27.46 1.84 14.13
N ASN A 122 -26.56 2.60 14.77
CA ASN A 122 -25.93 2.30 16.06
C ASN A 122 -25.50 0.82 16.22
N LEU A 123 -24.55 0.37 15.40
CA LEU A 123 -24.15 -1.06 15.31
C LEU A 123 -22.87 -1.40 16.11
N THR A 124 -22.24 -0.42 16.75
CA THR A 124 -21.02 -0.57 17.56
C THR A 124 -21.25 0.01 18.97
N PRO A 125 -20.60 -0.53 20.00
CA PRO A 125 -19.71 -1.70 19.98
C PRO A 125 -20.51 -3.01 19.78
N ILE A 126 -19.88 -4.06 19.21
CA ILE A 126 -20.55 -5.35 18.99
C ILE A 126 -20.74 -6.13 20.30
N ALA A 127 -19.76 -6.10 21.20
CA ALA A 127 -19.74 -6.96 22.39
C ALA A 127 -20.30 -6.23 23.61
N GLU A 128 -19.63 -5.17 24.05
CA GLU A 128 -20.00 -4.18 25.08
C GLU A 128 -18.81 -3.21 25.19
N GLU A 129 -19.02 -1.98 25.64
CA GLU A 129 -17.93 -1.03 25.84
C GLU A 129 -16.90 -1.57 26.85
N ASN A 130 -15.61 -1.57 26.49
CA ASN A 130 -14.55 -2.10 27.34
C ASN A 130 -13.20 -1.41 27.12
N GLU A 131 -13.02 -0.27 27.79
CA GLU A 131 -11.80 0.56 27.74
C GLU A 131 -10.53 -0.23 28.08
N ASP A 132 -10.58 -1.13 29.06
CA ASP A 132 -9.43 -1.95 29.48
C ASP A 132 -8.95 -2.90 28.37
N LEU A 133 -9.86 -3.47 27.59
CA LEU A 133 -9.51 -4.32 26.45
C LEU A 133 -9.07 -3.48 25.25
N PHE A 134 -9.69 -2.32 25.08
CA PHE A 134 -9.36 -1.36 24.03
C PHE A 134 -7.92 -0.89 24.13
N SER A 135 -7.55 -0.26 25.26
CA SER A 135 -6.19 0.26 25.46
C SER A 135 -5.10 -0.82 25.42
N ARG A 136 -5.44 -2.09 25.67
CA ARG A 136 -4.49 -3.22 25.59
C ARG A 136 -4.07 -3.56 24.16
N ILE A 137 -4.88 -3.21 23.17
CA ILE A 137 -4.63 -3.50 21.76
C ILE A 137 -4.23 -2.24 21.02
N GLU A 138 -4.88 -1.11 21.31
CA GLU A 138 -4.57 0.21 20.76
C GLU A 138 -3.08 0.56 20.93
N PHE A 139 -2.55 0.48 22.16
CA PHE A 139 -1.16 0.86 22.43
C PHE A 139 -0.12 0.03 21.67
N PRO A 140 -0.22 -1.33 21.61
CA PRO A 140 0.60 -2.12 20.70
C PRO A 140 0.46 -1.76 19.22
N CYS A 141 -0.75 -1.43 18.74
CA CYS A 141 -0.97 -1.02 17.36
C CYS A 141 -0.26 0.31 17.05
N ALA A 142 -0.38 1.30 17.94
CA ALA A 142 0.32 2.59 17.83
C ALA A 142 1.85 2.39 17.74
N ILE A 143 2.41 1.53 18.59
CA ILE A 143 3.84 1.16 18.53
C ILE A 143 4.18 0.49 17.21
N ALA A 144 3.34 -0.42 16.72
CA ALA A 144 3.58 -1.15 15.48
C ALA A 144 3.59 -0.23 14.25
N PHE A 145 2.67 0.74 14.17
CA PHE A 145 2.66 1.76 13.12
C PHE A 145 3.93 2.61 13.11
N CYS A 146 4.32 3.15 14.27
CA CYS A 146 5.56 3.90 14.42
C CYS A 146 6.79 3.05 14.09
N SER A 147 6.79 1.77 14.46
CA SER A 147 7.86 0.83 14.15
C SER A 147 8.00 0.59 12.66
N LEU A 148 6.89 0.48 11.91
CA LEU A 148 6.93 0.37 10.45
C LEU A 148 7.59 1.61 9.83
N PHE A 149 7.19 2.81 10.24
CA PHE A 149 7.80 4.03 9.74
C PHE A 149 9.31 4.07 10.03
N ILE A 150 9.73 3.70 11.25
CA ILE A 150 11.15 3.62 11.63
C ILE A 150 11.90 2.57 10.79
N ILE A 151 11.31 1.39 10.55
CA ILE A 151 11.89 0.35 9.70
C ILE A 151 12.13 0.89 8.29
N PHE A 152 11.17 1.60 7.71
CA PHE A 152 11.34 2.24 6.40
C PHE A 152 12.53 3.21 6.40
N LEU A 153 12.63 4.10 7.38
CA LEU A 153 13.75 5.04 7.50
C LEU A 153 15.10 4.33 7.64
N ILE A 154 15.15 3.23 8.40
CA ILE A 154 16.36 2.40 8.53
C ILE A 154 16.74 1.78 7.19
N VAL A 155 15.79 1.25 6.43
CA VAL A 155 16.07 0.65 5.12
C VAL A 155 16.54 1.72 4.13
N VAL A 156 15.92 2.91 4.12
CA VAL A 156 16.36 4.05 3.30
C VAL A 156 17.77 4.51 3.68
N PHE A 157 18.08 4.60 4.97
CA PHE A 157 19.40 4.92 5.48
C PHE A 157 20.44 3.87 5.02
N ILE A 158 20.10 2.57 5.14
CA ILE A 158 20.96 1.48 4.69
C ILE A 158 21.20 1.57 3.18
N ALA A 159 20.15 1.80 2.39
CA ALA A 159 20.25 1.98 0.94
C ALA A 159 21.13 3.17 0.57
N HIS A 160 21.03 4.28 1.29
CA HIS A 160 21.82 5.48 1.02
C HIS A 160 23.30 5.30 1.31
N PHE A 161 23.64 4.81 2.51
CA PHE A 161 25.04 4.74 2.95
C PHE A 161 25.74 3.45 2.53
N PHE A 162 25.02 2.34 2.41
CA PHE A 162 25.58 1.02 2.17
C PHE A 162 25.08 0.35 0.88
N GLY A 163 24.15 0.96 0.13
CA GLY A 163 23.58 0.36 -1.08
C GLY A 163 24.63 0.03 -2.15
N HIS A 164 25.68 0.84 -2.29
CA HIS A 164 26.80 0.55 -3.19
C HIS A 164 27.57 -0.74 -2.86
N ARG A 165 27.39 -1.31 -1.66
CA ARG A 165 28.04 -2.55 -1.20
C ARG A 165 27.10 -3.76 -1.16
N ILE A 166 25.79 -3.55 -1.29
CA ILE A 166 24.78 -4.60 -1.11
C ILE A 166 24.14 -4.89 -2.46
N VAL A 167 24.54 -5.98 -3.09
CA VAL A 167 23.97 -6.44 -4.36
C VAL A 167 22.49 -6.77 -4.18
N GLY A 168 21.64 -6.19 -5.03
CA GLY A 168 20.17 -6.37 -5.01
C GLY A 168 19.41 -5.34 -4.17
N LEU A 169 20.09 -4.44 -3.47
CA LEU A 169 19.41 -3.36 -2.76
C LEU A 169 19.06 -2.23 -3.75
N PRO A 170 17.80 -1.81 -3.85
CA PRO A 170 17.38 -0.70 -4.70
C PRO A 170 18.02 0.61 -4.26
N SER A 171 18.09 1.58 -5.18
CA SER A 171 18.61 2.89 -4.82
C SER A 171 17.69 3.58 -3.80
N THR A 172 18.24 4.49 -2.99
CA THR A 172 17.45 5.31 -2.07
C THR A 172 16.29 6.01 -2.78
N LYS A 173 16.54 6.48 -4.01
CA LYS A 173 15.53 7.14 -4.84
C LYS A 173 14.37 6.19 -5.13
N ASP A 174 14.66 4.96 -5.55
CA ASP A 174 13.63 3.98 -5.91
C ASP A 174 12.81 3.56 -4.68
N MET A 175 13.44 3.46 -3.49
CA MET A 175 12.73 3.18 -2.24
C MET A 175 11.80 4.32 -1.82
N LEU A 176 12.26 5.57 -1.94
CA LEU A 176 11.46 6.75 -1.62
C LEU A 176 10.26 6.88 -2.57
N ILE A 177 10.46 6.60 -3.85
CA ILE A 177 9.42 6.66 -4.87
C ILE A 177 8.37 5.55 -4.65
N SER A 178 8.82 4.31 -4.53
CA SER A 178 7.91 3.15 -4.49
C SER A 178 7.18 2.95 -3.16
N THR A 179 7.82 3.33 -2.04
CA THR A 179 7.33 2.99 -0.68
C THR A 179 7.19 4.21 0.23
N GLY A 180 7.66 5.39 -0.19
CA GLY A 180 7.64 6.60 0.65
C GLY A 180 6.24 7.02 1.08
N TYR A 181 5.26 6.98 0.17
CA TYR A 181 3.87 7.31 0.50
C TYR A 181 3.22 6.27 1.43
N LEU A 182 3.57 4.98 1.31
CA LEU A 182 3.12 3.94 2.25
C LEU A 182 3.66 4.20 3.65
N SER A 183 4.91 4.65 3.75
CA SER A 183 5.52 5.00 5.03
C SER A 183 4.79 6.16 5.72
N THR A 184 4.26 7.11 4.95
CA THR A 184 3.51 8.24 5.49
C THR A 184 2.09 7.86 5.90
N TRP A 185 1.47 6.81 5.33
CA TRP A 185 0.26 6.20 5.89
C TRP A 185 0.53 5.58 7.27
N ALA A 186 1.59 4.77 7.39
CA ALA A 186 1.97 4.21 8.69
C ALA A 186 2.30 5.30 9.73
N LEU A 187 2.92 6.41 9.31
CA LEU A 187 3.13 7.56 10.19
C LEU A 187 1.82 8.25 10.57
N MET A 188 0.90 8.43 9.63
CA MET A 188 -0.42 9.03 9.89
C MET A 188 -1.18 8.23 10.96
N ASP A 189 -1.30 6.92 10.79
CA ASP A 189 -2.02 6.05 11.74
C ASP A 189 -1.30 5.96 13.08
N GLY A 190 0.04 5.89 13.05
CA GLY A 190 0.83 5.92 14.28
C GLY A 190 0.66 7.22 15.06
N LEU A 191 0.64 8.37 14.38
CA LEU A 191 0.37 9.66 15.02
C LEU A 191 -1.07 9.74 15.53
N TRP A 192 -2.04 9.22 14.77
CA TRP A 192 -3.45 9.25 15.14
C TRP A 192 -3.72 8.39 16.37
N ALA A 193 -3.18 7.17 16.42
CA ALA A 193 -3.29 6.25 17.55
C ALA A 193 -2.56 6.71 18.83
N PHE A 194 -1.76 7.78 18.76
CA PHE A 194 -1.22 8.44 19.96
C PHE A 194 -2.00 9.73 20.21
N GLU A 195 -3.05 9.68 21.04
CA GLU A 195 -3.90 10.83 21.38
C GLU A 195 -3.13 12.15 21.60
N THR A 196 -2.03 12.10 22.36
CA THR A 196 -1.17 13.27 22.66
C THR A 196 -0.60 14.01 21.44
N VAL A 197 -0.45 13.31 20.31
CA VAL A 197 0.10 13.84 19.06
C VAL A 197 -0.83 13.61 17.86
N ALA A 198 -2.08 13.19 18.10
CA ALA A 198 -3.07 12.92 17.07
C ALA A 198 -3.26 14.12 16.12
N TRP A 199 -3.18 15.35 16.65
CA TRP A 199 -3.23 16.60 15.88
C TRP A 199 -2.19 16.72 14.74
N LEU A 200 -1.12 15.92 14.77
CA LEU A 200 -0.13 15.85 13.68
C LEU A 200 -0.52 14.90 12.54
N ALA A 201 -1.41 13.93 12.78
CA ALA A 201 -1.81 12.94 11.77
C ALA A 201 -2.39 13.58 10.48
N PRO A 202 -3.23 14.64 10.53
CA PRO A 202 -3.66 15.35 9.32
C PRO A 202 -2.51 15.91 8.49
N THR A 203 -1.39 16.29 9.12
CA THR A 203 -0.19 16.76 8.41
C THR A 203 0.47 15.62 7.62
N ALA A 204 0.55 14.41 8.20
CA ALA A 204 1.06 13.23 7.50
C ALA A 204 0.15 12.83 6.32
N ALA A 205 -1.17 12.95 6.47
CA ALA A 205 -2.12 12.74 5.39
C ALA A 205 -1.88 13.72 4.22
N LEU A 206 -1.72 15.02 4.52
CA LEU A 206 -1.43 16.03 3.50
C LEU A 206 -0.10 15.78 2.79
N ILE A 207 0.95 15.40 3.54
CA ILE A 207 2.24 15.00 2.93
C ILE A 207 2.01 13.86 1.94
N THR A 208 1.20 12.87 2.31
CA THR A 208 0.92 11.72 1.45
C THR A 208 0.18 12.10 0.17
N VAL A 209 -0.79 13.01 0.25
CA VAL A 209 -1.51 13.56 -0.93
C VAL A 209 -0.54 14.15 -1.95
N PHE A 210 0.57 14.76 -1.51
CA PHE A 210 1.62 15.25 -2.41
C PHE A 210 2.58 14.15 -2.86
N LEU A 211 2.91 13.18 -2.01
CA LEU A 211 3.85 12.12 -2.34
C LEU A 211 3.32 11.17 -3.42
N VAL A 212 2.03 10.80 -3.39
CA VAL A 212 1.42 9.90 -4.39
C VAL A 212 1.67 10.39 -5.84
N PRO A 213 1.26 11.61 -6.24
CA PRO A 213 1.50 12.07 -7.61
C PRO A 213 2.99 12.30 -7.89
N LEU A 214 3.79 12.71 -6.90
CA LEU A 214 5.24 12.88 -7.08
C LEU A 214 5.95 11.55 -7.37
N SER A 215 5.55 10.47 -6.69
CA SER A 215 6.02 9.12 -6.97
C SER A 215 5.69 8.73 -8.40
N SER A 216 4.45 8.88 -8.85
CA SER A 216 4.04 8.51 -10.21
C SER A 216 4.71 9.36 -11.29
N ILE A 217 4.92 10.65 -11.04
CA ILE A 217 5.73 11.53 -11.91
C ILE A 217 7.17 11.01 -12.01
N ALA A 218 7.76 10.60 -10.89
CA ALA A 218 9.15 10.18 -10.82
C ALA A 218 9.37 8.77 -11.41
N GLU A 219 8.40 7.86 -11.30
CA GLU A 219 8.42 6.52 -11.91
C GLU A 219 8.29 6.58 -13.43
N THR A 220 7.32 7.36 -13.92
CA THR A 220 6.99 7.38 -15.35
C THR A 220 7.88 8.32 -16.15
N GLY A 221 8.41 9.38 -15.54
CA GLY A 221 9.15 10.44 -16.25
C GLY A 221 8.27 11.33 -17.15
N LEU A 222 6.95 11.11 -17.20
CA LEU A 222 6.03 11.80 -18.09
C LEU A 222 5.45 13.11 -17.50
N GLY A 223 5.98 13.55 -16.36
CA GLY A 223 5.41 14.67 -15.61
C GLY A 223 3.98 14.36 -15.17
N TRP A 224 3.13 15.39 -15.10
CA TRP A 224 1.72 15.24 -14.70
C TRP A 224 0.89 14.28 -15.58
N ARG A 225 1.35 13.96 -16.80
CA ARG A 225 0.69 12.95 -17.65
C ARG A 225 0.88 11.53 -17.13
N GLY A 226 1.88 11.31 -16.27
CA GLY A 226 2.12 10.05 -15.59
C GLY A 226 1.20 9.79 -14.41
N VAL A 227 0.45 10.80 -13.95
CA VAL A 227 -0.55 10.64 -12.89
C VAL A 227 -1.79 10.00 -13.50
N ASP A 228 -2.15 8.83 -13.03
CA ASP A 228 -3.25 8.03 -13.54
C ASP A 228 -4.45 8.01 -12.58
N ARG A 229 -5.47 7.24 -12.96
CA ARG A 229 -6.70 7.11 -12.18
C ARG A 229 -6.47 6.43 -10.83
N THR A 230 -5.53 5.50 -10.74
CA THR A 230 -5.20 4.77 -9.51
C THR A 230 -4.53 5.71 -8.52
N ASP A 231 -3.68 6.64 -8.98
CA ASP A 231 -3.12 7.69 -8.12
C ASP A 231 -4.23 8.56 -7.51
N VAL A 232 -5.23 8.92 -8.33
CA VAL A 232 -6.40 9.69 -7.86
C VAL A 232 -7.24 8.91 -6.85
N VAL A 233 -7.37 7.58 -7.01
CA VAL A 233 -8.03 6.72 -6.00
C VAL A 233 -7.36 6.89 -4.64
N TRP A 234 -6.02 6.77 -4.59
CA TRP A 234 -5.26 6.85 -3.35
C TRP A 234 -5.22 8.26 -2.75
N ILE A 235 -5.22 9.30 -3.58
CA ILE A 235 -5.40 10.68 -3.13
C ILE A 235 -6.76 10.86 -2.46
N LEU A 236 -7.85 10.43 -3.12
CA LEU A 236 -9.20 10.53 -2.56
C LEU A 236 -9.32 9.71 -1.27
N TRP A 237 -8.77 8.50 -1.26
CA TRP A 237 -8.74 7.65 -0.07
C TRP A 237 -7.99 8.31 1.10
N THR A 238 -6.84 8.93 0.84
CA THR A 238 -6.08 9.68 1.85
C THR A 238 -6.87 10.90 2.35
N LEU A 239 -7.58 11.60 1.47
CA LEU A 239 -8.45 12.72 1.85
C LEU A 239 -9.66 12.27 2.68
N SER A 240 -10.21 11.08 2.41
CA SER A 240 -11.23 10.47 3.26
C SER A 240 -10.71 10.25 4.67
N ASN A 241 -9.52 9.68 4.83
CA ASN A 241 -8.87 9.48 6.12
C ASN A 241 -8.52 10.80 6.82
N PHE A 242 -8.05 11.80 6.07
CA PHE A 242 -7.86 13.15 6.60
C PHE A 242 -9.16 13.70 7.20
N LEU A 243 -10.27 13.61 6.46
CA LEU A 243 -11.57 14.12 6.92
C LEU A 243 -12.06 13.34 8.14
N TRP A 244 -11.86 12.02 8.16
CA TRP A 244 -12.17 11.18 9.32
C TRP A 244 -11.39 11.58 10.56
N ILE A 245 -10.05 11.64 10.48
CA ILE A 245 -9.21 12.04 11.61
C ILE A 245 -9.56 13.47 12.07
N TRP A 246 -9.89 14.35 11.13
CA TRP A 246 -10.33 15.70 11.44
C TRP A 246 -11.66 15.73 12.21
N THR A 247 -12.56 14.77 12.02
CA THR A 247 -13.82 14.69 12.79
C THR A 247 -13.55 14.47 14.26
N GLU A 248 -12.67 13.52 14.55
CA GLU A 248 -12.28 13.14 15.91
C GLU A 248 -11.55 14.29 16.63
N GLN A 249 -10.88 15.19 15.87
CA GLN A 249 -10.11 16.29 16.46
C GLN A 249 -10.91 17.57 16.73
N VAL A 250 -11.97 17.82 15.96
CA VAL A 250 -12.74 19.07 16.09
C VAL A 250 -13.78 18.99 17.22
N GLU A 251 -13.95 17.81 17.84
CA GLU A 251 -14.98 17.57 18.88
C GLU A 251 -16.36 18.11 18.45
N ASP A 252 -16.66 18.00 17.15
CA ASP A 252 -17.88 18.59 16.59
C ASP A 252 -19.06 17.66 16.86
N GLU A 253 -20.15 18.19 17.42
CA GLU A 253 -21.36 17.41 17.69
C GLU A 253 -22.13 16.99 16.41
N ASP A 254 -21.51 17.10 15.23
CA ASP A 254 -22.15 16.92 13.93
C ASP A 254 -21.46 15.81 13.09
N LEU A 255 -22.28 14.86 12.63
CA LEU A 255 -21.89 13.78 11.71
C LEU A 255 -21.49 14.27 10.30
N THR A 256 -21.60 15.57 10.01
CA THR A 256 -21.26 16.17 8.71
C THR A 256 -19.90 15.74 8.18
N TYR A 257 -18.83 15.83 8.98
CA TYR A 257 -17.50 15.46 8.50
C TYR A 257 -17.35 13.94 8.33
N ARG A 258 -18.02 13.14 9.17
CA ARG A 258 -18.02 11.67 9.06
C ARG A 258 -18.68 11.24 7.75
N TYR A 259 -19.81 11.83 7.40
CA TYR A 259 -20.46 11.60 6.11
C TYR A 259 -19.64 12.14 4.94
N SER A 260 -18.94 13.26 5.11
CA SER A 260 -18.04 13.79 4.09
C SER A 260 -16.87 12.84 3.82
N ALA A 261 -16.24 12.30 4.88
CA ALA A 261 -15.22 11.27 4.77
C ALA A 261 -15.76 10.04 4.02
N ALA A 262 -16.90 9.49 4.44
CA ALA A 262 -17.53 8.35 3.78
C ALA A 262 -17.85 8.61 2.29
N VAL A 263 -18.35 9.81 1.94
CA VAL A 263 -18.63 10.18 0.54
C VAL A 263 -17.36 10.20 -0.29
N VAL A 264 -16.27 10.78 0.24
CA VAL A 264 -14.97 10.79 -0.44
C VAL A 264 -14.41 9.37 -0.58
N GLY A 265 -14.53 8.52 0.43
CA GLY A 265 -14.15 7.11 0.37
C GLY A 265 -14.96 6.31 -0.66
N VAL A 266 -16.28 6.52 -0.74
CA VAL A 266 -17.14 5.91 -1.78
C VAL A 266 -16.76 6.38 -3.18
N ALA A 267 -16.41 7.66 -3.34
CA ALA A 267 -15.90 8.19 -4.61
C ALA A 267 -14.59 7.51 -5.02
N SER A 268 -13.67 7.33 -4.06
CA SER A 268 -12.43 6.57 -4.25
C SER A 268 -12.70 5.12 -4.70
N LEU A 269 -13.57 4.40 -3.98
CA LEU A 269 -13.96 3.02 -4.31
C LEU A 269 -14.59 2.92 -5.70
N SER A 270 -15.53 3.82 -6.01
CA SER A 270 -16.20 3.88 -7.33
C SER A 270 -15.20 4.14 -8.45
N LEU A 271 -14.21 4.98 -8.18
CA LEU A 271 -13.14 5.27 -9.13
C LEU A 271 -12.26 4.04 -9.36
N LEU A 272 -11.90 3.29 -8.31
CA LEU A 272 -11.10 2.05 -8.37
C LEU A 272 -11.82 0.94 -9.14
N LEU A 273 -13.12 0.72 -8.88
CA LEU A 273 -13.91 -0.29 -9.60
C LEU A 273 -13.89 -0.06 -11.13
N GLY A 274 -13.79 1.20 -11.56
CA GLY A 274 -13.67 1.57 -12.98
C GLY A 274 -12.25 1.60 -13.54
N SER A 275 -11.19 1.37 -12.73
CA SER A 275 -9.79 1.50 -13.17
C SER A 275 -9.13 0.17 -13.56
N PHE A 276 -9.77 -0.99 -13.35
CA PHE A 276 -9.13 -2.31 -13.61
C PHE A 276 -8.51 -2.44 -14.99
N LYS A 277 -9.18 -1.95 -16.05
CA LYS A 277 -8.64 -1.99 -17.42
C LYS A 277 -7.36 -1.17 -17.58
N GLN A 278 -7.25 -0.05 -16.87
CA GLN A 278 -6.07 0.81 -16.91
C GLN A 278 -4.91 0.18 -16.13
N ILE A 279 -5.20 -0.35 -14.94
CA ILE A 279 -4.22 -1.10 -14.12
C ILE A 279 -3.64 -2.27 -14.94
N LYS A 280 -4.52 -3.04 -15.59
CA LYS A 280 -4.10 -4.13 -16.47
C LYS A 280 -3.24 -3.64 -17.64
N ALA A 281 -3.63 -2.56 -18.30
CA ALA A 281 -2.88 -2.01 -19.42
C ALA A 281 -1.48 -1.48 -19.01
N ARG A 282 -1.35 -0.91 -17.80
CA ARG A 282 -0.07 -0.43 -17.25
C ARG A 282 0.91 -1.57 -16.99
N GLU A 283 0.43 -2.67 -16.42
CA GLU A 283 1.23 -3.89 -16.17
C GLU A 283 1.61 -4.64 -17.45
N GLU A 284 0.75 -4.60 -18.48
CA GLU A 284 1.01 -5.26 -19.77
C GLU A 284 1.86 -4.41 -20.73
N ALA A 285 2.03 -3.10 -20.46
CA ALA A 285 2.82 -2.22 -21.32
C ALA A 285 4.32 -2.59 -21.24
N PRO A 286 5.00 -2.84 -22.37
CA PRO A 286 6.44 -3.01 -22.37
C PRO A 286 7.10 -1.70 -21.92
N THR A 287 7.96 -1.78 -20.90
CA THR A 287 8.75 -0.66 -20.34
C THR A 287 9.59 0.12 -21.38
N ASN A 288 9.69 -0.36 -22.61
CA ASN A 288 10.41 0.28 -23.72
C ASN A 288 9.55 1.19 -24.61
N ASP A 289 8.22 1.12 -24.60
CA ASP A 289 7.40 1.91 -25.53
C ASP A 289 7.07 3.33 -25.05
N LEU A 290 7.16 3.59 -23.73
CA LEU A 290 6.92 4.94 -23.19
C LEU A 290 8.08 5.93 -23.45
N CYS A 291 9.25 5.43 -23.87
CA CYS A 291 10.43 6.25 -24.18
C CYS A 291 10.62 6.54 -25.68
N ASN A 292 9.84 5.91 -26.58
CA ASN A 292 10.04 6.02 -28.03
C ASN A 292 9.07 6.98 -28.73
N ASP A 293 8.09 7.54 -28.02
CA ASP A 293 7.16 8.55 -28.55
C ASP A 293 7.53 9.98 -28.09
N ALA A 294 8.83 10.31 -28.11
CA ALA A 294 9.37 11.66 -27.90
C ALA A 294 9.96 12.25 -29.19
#